data_AF-A0ABD2R2G3-F1
#
_entry.id   AF-A0ABD2R2G3-F1
#
_cell.length_a   1.000
_cell.length_b   1.000
_cell.length_c   1.000
_cell.angle_alpha   90.00
_cell.angle_beta   90.00
_cell.angle_gamma   90.00
#
_symmetry.space_group_name_H-M   'P 1'
#
loop_
_entity.id
_entity.type
_entity.pdbx_description
1 polymer ?
#
loop_
_entity_poly.entity_id
_entity_poly.type
_entity_poly.pdbx_seq_one_letter_code
_entity_poly.pdbx_strand_id
1 'polypeptide(L)'
;MGNYLSLLCLHASIVFKEIADSCLSVILASGTLFPFSPVSSELGVTFGNTFQVPHVIDVEKQLWAGVISRGPTGVPLNGSYATSASDIFRSELCSSLEEIFKIVPGGCIVFFPSYSMLNDICQHWKLSKQWDRLTAQKTIFVETRQDQKSFETTLAGYFSSINQREKLPMGSNEKAKRPALSDSTSHENKKEGAAFLAVYRGKISEGIDFSYEKARAVVSFFLSLN
;
A
#
# COMPACT_ATOMS: atom_id res chain seq x y z
N MET A 1 2.82 22.14 29.11
CA MET A 1 2.07 20.97 28.63
C MET A 1 0.73 20.98 29.35
N GLY A 2 -0.38 20.92 28.63
CA GLY A 2 -1.71 20.92 29.26
C GLY A 2 -1.94 19.60 30.00
N ASN A 3 -2.65 19.66 31.11
CA ASN A 3 -3.18 18.45 31.74
C ASN A 3 -4.47 18.10 30.99
N TYR A 4 -4.48 16.95 30.31
CA TYR A 4 -5.66 16.45 29.61
C TYR A 4 -6.21 15.25 30.37
N LEU A 5 -7.53 15.22 30.57
CA LEU A 5 -8.25 14.04 31.03
C LEU A 5 -8.95 13.43 29.82
N SER A 6 -8.65 12.17 29.51
CA SER A 6 -9.33 11.42 28.44
C SER A 6 -10.20 10.33 29.05
N LEU A 7 -11.50 10.38 28.76
CA LEU A 7 -12.45 9.31 29.08
C LEU A 7 -12.65 8.47 27.81
N LEU A 8 -12.24 7.21 27.84
CA LEU A 8 -12.27 6.31 26.69
C LEU A 8 -13.36 5.25 26.87
N CYS A 9 -14.27 5.16 25.91
CA CYS A 9 -15.22 4.05 25.83
C CYS A 9 -14.52 2.87 25.14
N LEU A 10 -14.35 1.77 25.87
CA LEU A 10 -13.68 0.56 25.36
C LEU A 10 -14.67 -0.50 24.85
N HIS A 11 -15.98 -0.26 24.95
CA HIS A 11 -17.00 -1.26 24.64
C HIS A 11 -18.01 -0.68 23.64
N ALA A 12 -17.84 -1.04 22.36
CA ALA A 12 -18.66 -0.51 21.26
C ALA A 12 -20.14 -0.92 21.39
N SER A 13 -20.41 -2.07 21.99
CA SER A 13 -21.76 -2.59 22.22
C SER A 13 -22.69 -1.65 22.98
N ILE A 14 -22.16 -0.79 23.87
CA ILE A 14 -22.97 0.15 24.66
C ILE A 14 -23.71 1.12 23.72
N VAL A 15 -22.98 1.67 22.74
CA VAL A 15 -23.53 2.60 21.75
C VAL A 15 -24.34 1.85 20.70
N PHE A 16 -23.83 0.71 20.25
CA PHE A 16 -24.48 -0.04 19.18
C PHE A 16 -25.84 -0.62 19.60
N LYS A 17 -25.98 -1.00 20.88
CA LYS A 17 -27.25 -1.54 21.42
C LYS A 17 -28.40 -0.55 21.29
N GLU A 18 -28.17 0.74 21.56
CA GLU A 18 -29.21 1.77 21.42
C GLU A 18 -29.68 1.89 19.96
N ILE A 19 -28.76 1.75 19.00
CA ILE A 19 -29.08 1.74 17.56
C ILE A 19 -29.89 0.47 17.22
N ALA A 20 -29.45 -0.69 17.71
CA ALA A 20 -30.13 -1.96 17.47
C ALA A 20 -31.56 -1.98 18.04
N ASP A 21 -31.74 -1.46 19.25
CA ASP A 21 -33.03 -1.43 19.96
C ASP A 21 -34.02 -0.40 19.33
N SER A 22 -33.50 0.65 18.69
CA SER A 22 -34.32 1.70 18.06
C SER A 22 -34.69 1.42 16.60
N CYS A 23 -34.06 0.44 15.96
CA CYS A 23 -34.29 0.10 14.56
C CYS A 23 -35.15 -1.16 14.41
N LEU A 24 -35.99 -1.21 13.37
CA LEU A 24 -36.72 -2.44 13.02
C LEU A 24 -35.78 -3.56 12.54
N SER A 25 -34.72 -3.19 11.82
CA SER A 25 -33.72 -4.11 11.28
C SER A 25 -32.40 -3.38 11.07
N VAL A 26 -31.29 -4.06 11.39
CA VAL A 26 -29.93 -3.59 11.15
C VAL A 26 -29.26 -4.53 10.17
N ILE A 27 -28.81 -3.99 9.05
CA ILE A 27 -28.07 -4.72 8.02
C ILE A 27 -26.63 -4.21 8.01
N LEU A 28 -25.69 -5.10 8.32
CA LEU A 28 -24.26 -4.81 8.25
C LEU A 28 -23.69 -5.41 6.96
N ALA A 29 -23.17 -4.57 6.08
CA ALA A 29 -22.57 -4.98 4.81
C ALA A 29 -21.18 -4.37 4.64
N SER A 30 -20.18 -5.22 4.39
CA SER A 30 -18.84 -4.78 3.95
C SER A 30 -18.10 -5.93 3.27
N GLY A 31 -17.17 -5.59 2.39
CA GLY A 31 -16.37 -6.54 1.62
C GLY A 31 -15.24 -7.23 2.43
N THR A 32 -14.99 -6.81 3.67
CA THR A 32 -13.83 -7.27 4.48
C THR A 32 -14.18 -7.71 5.90
N LEU A 33 -15.47 -7.87 6.24
CA LEU A 33 -15.93 -8.23 7.60
C LEU A 33 -15.64 -9.67 8.04
N PHE A 34 -14.79 -10.41 7.34
CA PHE A 34 -14.50 -11.80 7.66
C PHE A 34 -13.21 -11.93 8.50
N PRO A 35 -13.20 -12.74 9.58
CA PRO A 35 -14.31 -13.51 10.15
C PRO A 35 -15.34 -12.64 10.89
N PHE A 36 -16.62 -12.99 10.80
CA PHE A 36 -17.72 -12.16 11.32
C PHE A 36 -17.94 -12.25 12.84
N SER A 37 -17.55 -13.37 13.46
CA SER A 37 -17.78 -13.61 14.89
C SER A 37 -17.16 -12.54 15.81
N PRO A 38 -15.91 -12.08 15.61
CA PRO A 38 -15.35 -10.96 16.37
C PRO A 38 -16.19 -9.69 16.27
N VAL A 39 -16.66 -9.33 15.08
CA VAL A 39 -17.49 -8.12 14.86
C VAL A 39 -18.79 -8.21 15.64
N SER A 40 -19.48 -9.36 15.55
CA SER A 40 -20.71 -9.62 16.32
C SER A 40 -20.47 -9.52 17.83
N SER A 41 -19.35 -10.05 18.31
CA SER A 41 -18.97 -9.99 19.73
C SER A 41 -18.70 -8.55 20.20
N GLU A 42 -17.94 -7.76 19.43
CA GLU A 42 -17.62 -6.36 19.75
C GLU A 42 -18.86 -5.46 19.78
N LEU A 43 -19.80 -5.70 18.86
CA LEU A 43 -21.07 -4.97 18.80
C LEU A 43 -22.08 -5.45 19.85
N GLY A 44 -21.83 -6.58 20.53
CA GLY A 44 -22.71 -7.13 21.56
C GLY A 44 -24.08 -7.56 21.06
N VAL A 45 -24.20 -7.87 19.76
CA VAL A 45 -25.45 -8.32 19.13
C VAL A 45 -25.21 -9.58 18.31
N THR A 46 -26.22 -10.44 18.23
CA THR A 46 -26.22 -11.62 17.36
C THR A 46 -26.94 -11.31 16.06
N PHE A 47 -26.25 -11.43 14.93
CA PHE A 47 -26.89 -11.31 13.62
C PHE A 47 -27.40 -12.68 13.17
N GLY A 48 -28.72 -12.84 13.08
CA GLY A 48 -29.35 -14.12 12.76
C GLY A 48 -29.11 -14.59 11.33
N ASN A 49 -29.03 -13.65 10.38
CA ASN A 49 -28.71 -13.94 8.98
C ASN A 49 -27.31 -13.44 8.67
N THR A 50 -26.43 -14.35 8.27
CA THR A 50 -25.12 -14.03 7.73
C THR A 50 -25.04 -14.57 6.30
N PHE A 51 -24.52 -13.74 5.40
CA PHE A 51 -24.39 -14.11 4.00
C PHE A 51 -23.00 -13.72 3.51
N GLN A 52 -22.30 -14.68 2.91
CA GLN A 52 -20.99 -14.49 2.31
C GLN A 52 -21.08 -14.90 0.84
N VAL A 53 -20.76 -13.97 -0.04
CA VAL A 53 -20.69 -14.24 -1.47
C VAL A 53 -19.29 -14.79 -1.78
N PRO A 54 -19.17 -15.85 -2.62
CA PRO A 54 -17.87 -16.24 -3.14
C PRO A 54 -17.22 -15.07 -3.89
N HIS A 55 -15.88 -15.03 -3.90
CA HIS A 55 -15.18 -14.01 -4.67
C HIS A 55 -15.51 -14.12 -6.16
N VAL A 56 -15.69 -12.97 -6.82
CA VAL A 56 -16.02 -12.90 -8.25
C VAL A 56 -14.80 -13.21 -9.13
N ILE A 57 -13.59 -13.16 -8.56
CA ILE A 57 -12.33 -13.37 -9.28
C ILE A 57 -11.91 -14.84 -9.29
N ASP A 58 -11.23 -15.23 -10.36
CA ASP A 58 -10.44 -16.45 -10.41
C ASP A 58 -9.17 -16.23 -9.58
N VAL A 59 -9.19 -16.74 -8.34
CA VAL A 59 -8.10 -16.53 -7.38
C VAL A 59 -6.77 -17.02 -7.94
N GLU A 60 -6.74 -18.16 -8.63
CA GLU A 60 -5.48 -18.74 -9.16
C GLU A 60 -4.86 -17.87 -10.25
N LYS A 61 -5.68 -17.17 -11.05
CA LYS A 61 -5.19 -16.33 -12.16
C LYS A 61 -5.03 -14.86 -11.78
N GLN A 62 -5.79 -14.36 -10.82
CA GLN A 62 -5.95 -12.92 -10.58
C GLN A 62 -5.39 -12.46 -9.23
N LEU A 63 -5.09 -13.37 -8.29
CA LEU A 63 -4.58 -13.01 -6.98
C LEU A 63 -3.46 -13.95 -6.53
N TRP A 64 -2.29 -13.37 -6.25
CA TRP A 64 -1.26 -14.05 -5.48
C TRP A 64 -1.10 -13.36 -4.13
N ALA A 65 -1.21 -14.13 -3.05
CA ALA A 65 -0.97 -13.68 -1.69
C ALA A 65 0.07 -14.59 -1.04
N GLY A 66 1.09 -13.99 -0.44
CA GLY A 66 2.19 -14.72 0.18
C GLY A 66 2.91 -13.91 1.23
N VAL A 67 3.64 -14.60 2.10
CA VAL A 67 4.48 -13.99 3.14
C VAL A 67 5.94 -14.10 2.72
N ILE A 68 6.62 -12.96 2.65
CA ILE A 68 8.07 -12.91 2.40
C ILE A 68 8.76 -12.85 3.75
N SER A 69 9.34 -13.97 4.19
CA SER A 69 9.95 -14.10 5.53
C SER A 69 11.45 -13.75 5.55
N ARG A 70 12.11 -13.73 4.39
CA ARG A 70 13.54 -13.43 4.22
C ARG A 70 13.73 -12.60 2.96
N GLY A 71 14.69 -11.69 2.99
CA GLY A 71 15.05 -10.91 1.80
C GLY A 71 16.10 -11.61 0.92
N PRO A 72 16.59 -10.91 -0.12
CA PRO A 72 17.51 -11.45 -1.11
C PRO A 72 18.85 -11.94 -0.55
N THR A 73 19.30 -11.42 0.60
CA THR A 73 20.56 -11.85 1.23
C THR A 73 20.34 -12.95 2.28
N GLY A 74 19.10 -13.40 2.45
CA GLY A 74 18.71 -14.43 3.41
C GLY A 74 18.46 -13.89 4.82
N VAL A 75 18.59 -12.58 5.03
CA VAL A 75 18.28 -11.94 6.32
C VAL A 75 16.77 -12.02 6.59
N PRO A 76 16.35 -12.41 7.80
CA PRO A 76 14.95 -12.42 8.18
C PRO A 76 14.31 -11.03 8.09
N LEU A 77 13.18 -10.92 7.40
CA LEU A 77 12.34 -9.72 7.38
C LEU A 77 11.43 -9.69 8.61
N ASN A 78 12.06 -9.67 9.79
CA ASN A 78 11.36 -9.54 11.06
C ASN A 78 11.28 -8.06 11.44
N GLY A 79 10.08 -7.49 11.39
CA GLY A 79 9.80 -6.11 11.78
C GLY A 79 9.49 -5.92 13.27
N SER A 80 9.92 -6.79 14.19
CA SER A 80 9.65 -6.56 15.62
C SER A 80 10.34 -5.28 16.14
N TYR A 81 9.90 -4.80 17.32
CA TYR A 81 10.50 -3.61 17.93
C TYR A 81 12.02 -3.73 18.11
N ALA A 82 12.52 -4.94 18.42
CA ALA A 82 13.93 -5.20 18.61
C ALA A 82 14.77 -5.12 17.32
N THR A 83 14.22 -5.56 16.19
CA THR A 83 14.98 -5.71 14.93
C THR A 83 14.72 -4.58 13.94
N SER A 84 13.56 -3.94 14.02
CA SER A 84 13.11 -2.95 13.04
C SER A 84 13.94 -1.67 12.98
N ALA A 85 14.65 -1.34 14.06
CA ALA A 85 15.60 -0.23 14.12
C ALA A 85 16.98 -0.58 13.53
N SER A 86 17.28 -1.87 13.29
CA SER A 86 18.59 -2.27 12.80
C SER A 86 18.80 -1.91 11.33
N ASP A 87 20.00 -1.42 11.02
CA ASP A 87 20.37 -1.06 9.64
C ASP A 87 20.32 -2.28 8.70
N ILE A 88 20.66 -3.46 9.21
CA ILE A 88 20.58 -4.73 8.47
C ILE A 88 19.15 -5.00 8.00
N PHE A 89 18.17 -4.90 8.91
CA PHE A 89 16.76 -5.09 8.56
C PHE A 89 16.30 -4.04 7.53
N ARG A 90 16.61 -2.76 7.78
CA ARG A 90 16.19 -1.66 6.90
C ARG A 90 16.79 -1.79 5.50
N SER A 91 18.05 -2.21 5.41
CA SER A 91 18.72 -2.42 4.13
C SER A 91 18.20 -3.66 3.42
N GLU A 92 17.87 -4.74 4.14
CA GLU A 92 17.26 -5.94 3.55
C GLU A 92 15.84 -5.66 3.03
N LEU A 93 15.07 -4.86 3.77
CA LEU A 93 13.75 -4.39 3.36
C LEU A 93 13.83 -3.64 2.03
N CYS A 94 14.82 -2.74 1.90
CA CYS A 94 15.07 -2.00 0.67
C CYS A 94 15.37 -2.94 -0.50
N SER A 95 16.30 -3.89 -0.32
CA SER A 95 16.67 -4.83 -1.37
C SER A 95 15.49 -5.70 -1.79
N SER A 96 14.64 -6.09 -0.84
CA SER A 96 13.41 -6.86 -1.11
C SER A 96 12.43 -6.06 -1.96
N LEU A 97 12.19 -4.79 -1.62
CA LEU A 97 11.35 -3.90 -2.42
C LEU A 97 11.94 -3.63 -3.80
N GLU A 98 13.26 -3.52 -3.91
CA GLU A 98 13.95 -3.34 -5.18
C GLU A 98 13.65 -4.49 -6.15
N GLU A 99 13.74 -5.74 -5.68
CA GLU A 99 13.41 -6.93 -6.48
C GLU A 99 11.92 -6.99 -6.88
N ILE A 100 11.01 -6.61 -5.96
CA ILE A 100 9.58 -6.53 -6.28
C ILE A 100 9.35 -5.47 -7.36
N PHE A 101 9.95 -4.28 -7.23
CA PHE A 101 9.75 -3.17 -8.16
C PHE A 101 10.34 -3.44 -9.55
N LYS A 102 11.39 -4.25 -9.65
CA LYS A 102 11.95 -4.69 -10.95
C LYS A 102 10.95 -5.52 -11.77
N ILE A 103 10.14 -6.35 -11.11
CA ILE A 103 9.31 -7.36 -11.78
C ILE A 103 7.86 -6.88 -11.91
N VAL A 104 7.35 -6.12 -10.94
CA VAL A 104 5.95 -5.69 -10.94
C VAL A 104 5.76 -4.48 -11.86
N PRO A 105 4.95 -4.56 -12.93
CA PRO A 105 4.64 -3.41 -13.77
C PRO A 105 3.68 -2.44 -13.05
N GLY A 106 3.58 -1.20 -13.53
CA GLY A 106 2.59 -0.24 -13.04
C GLY A 106 2.83 0.19 -11.58
N GLY A 107 1.74 0.34 -10.84
CA GLY A 107 1.70 0.85 -9.46
C GLY A 107 2.01 -0.20 -8.39
N CYS A 108 2.79 0.17 -7.39
CA CYS A 108 3.00 -0.59 -6.16
C CYS A 108 2.63 0.26 -4.94
N ILE A 109 1.97 -0.32 -3.95
CA ILE A 109 1.69 0.35 -2.67
C ILE A 109 2.38 -0.42 -1.55
N VAL A 110 3.07 0.30 -0.67
CA VAL A 110 3.85 -0.29 0.41
C VAL A 110 3.40 0.32 1.73
N PHE A 111 2.71 -0.44 2.56
CA PHE A 111 2.17 0.05 3.83
C PHE A 111 3.13 -0.16 4.99
N PHE A 112 3.36 0.91 5.76
CA PHE A 112 4.18 0.94 6.95
C PHE A 112 3.31 1.13 8.22
N PRO A 113 3.74 0.56 9.37
CA PRO A 113 3.03 0.65 10.66
C PRO A 113 2.80 2.07 11.19
N SER A 114 3.72 2.99 10.91
CA SER A 114 3.63 4.37 11.39
C SER A 114 4.43 5.34 10.53
N TYR A 115 4.06 6.62 10.58
CA TYR A 115 4.83 7.70 9.96
C TYR A 115 6.25 7.80 10.49
N SER A 116 6.48 7.55 11.79
CA SER A 116 7.83 7.60 12.37
C SER A 116 8.72 6.57 11.69
N MET A 117 8.27 5.31 11.66
CA MET A 117 9.01 4.23 11.02
C MET A 117 9.23 4.47 9.53
N LEU A 118 8.19 4.91 8.80
CA LEU A 118 8.33 5.25 7.38
C LEU A 118 9.42 6.30 7.16
N ASN A 119 9.41 7.37 7.96
CA ASN A 119 10.40 8.44 7.87
C ASN A 119 11.81 7.96 8.20
N ASP A 120 11.97 7.21 9.28
CA ASP A 120 13.28 6.69 9.72
C ASP A 120 13.89 5.76 8.66
N ILE A 121 13.08 4.87 8.10
CA ILE A 121 13.50 3.95 7.02
C ILE A 121 13.85 4.73 5.75
N CYS A 122 13.03 5.71 5.35
CA CYS A 122 13.32 6.55 4.19
C CYS A 122 14.61 7.35 4.38
N GLN A 123 14.86 7.89 5.58
CA GLN A 123 16.10 8.59 5.91
C GLN A 123 17.31 7.65 5.82
N HIS A 124 17.21 6.45 6.39
CA HIS A 124 18.25 5.43 6.30
C HIS A 124 18.60 5.12 4.84
N TRP A 125 17.60 4.89 3.99
CA TRP A 125 17.81 4.58 2.57
C TRP A 125 18.46 5.74 1.81
N LYS A 126 18.13 6.98 2.15
CA LYS A 126 18.76 8.17 1.55
C LYS A 126 20.23 8.29 1.96
N LEU A 127 20.54 8.11 3.25
CA LEU A 127 21.90 8.20 3.77
C LEU A 127 22.80 7.07 3.24
N SER A 128 22.25 5.87 3.08
CA SER A 128 22.95 4.69 2.55
C SER A 128 22.96 4.58 1.02
N LYS A 129 22.43 5.60 0.30
CA LYS A 129 22.26 5.62 -1.17
C LYS A 129 21.42 4.48 -1.74
N GLN A 130 20.70 3.73 -0.91
CA GLN A 130 19.77 2.70 -1.38
C GLN A 130 18.52 3.30 -2.03
N TRP A 131 18.15 4.51 -1.63
CA TRP A 131 17.04 5.27 -2.23
C TRP A 131 17.23 5.49 -3.74
N ASP A 132 18.46 5.74 -4.18
CA ASP A 132 18.78 5.93 -5.59
C ASP A 132 18.52 4.64 -6.39
N ARG A 133 18.81 3.48 -5.80
CA ARG A 133 18.52 2.17 -6.42
C ARG A 133 17.02 1.91 -6.52
N LEU A 134 16.25 2.19 -5.46
CA LEU A 134 14.79 2.06 -5.50
C LEU A 134 14.18 3.00 -6.53
N THR A 135 14.63 4.26 -6.55
CA THR A 135 14.12 5.26 -7.48
C THR A 135 14.56 5.03 -8.92
N ALA A 136 15.62 4.26 -9.16
CA ALA A 136 15.97 3.78 -10.49
C ALA A 136 14.94 2.78 -11.04
N GLN A 137 14.27 2.01 -10.18
CA GLN A 137 13.23 1.05 -10.58
C GLN A 137 11.87 1.73 -10.78
N LYS A 138 11.42 2.54 -9.82
CA LYS A 138 10.11 3.21 -9.86
C LYS A 138 10.17 4.63 -9.31
N THR A 139 9.31 5.51 -9.80
CA THR A 139 9.10 6.82 -9.16
C THR A 139 8.45 6.62 -7.80
N ILE A 140 9.08 7.10 -6.72
CA ILE A 140 8.60 6.86 -5.35
C ILE A 140 7.89 8.09 -4.81
N PHE A 141 6.67 7.88 -4.33
CA PHE A 141 5.86 8.83 -3.59
C PHE A 141 5.77 8.38 -2.13
N VAL A 142 5.77 9.33 -1.21
CA VAL A 142 5.78 9.05 0.23
C VAL A 142 4.65 9.79 0.90
N GLU A 143 3.85 9.07 1.68
CA GLU A 143 2.80 9.69 2.49
C GLU A 143 3.41 10.56 3.59
N THR A 144 2.83 11.74 3.79
CA THR A 144 3.24 12.65 4.86
C THR A 144 2.03 13.07 5.69
N ARG A 145 2.28 13.53 6.93
CA ARG A 145 1.23 14.09 7.81
C ARG A 145 0.74 15.49 7.39
N GLN A 146 0.96 15.88 6.13
CA GLN A 146 0.59 17.20 5.64
C GLN A 146 -0.93 17.32 5.46
N ASP A 147 -1.36 18.51 5.09
CA ASP A 147 -2.75 18.83 4.82
C ASP A 147 -3.31 18.04 3.62
N GLN A 148 -4.63 18.09 3.45
CA GLN A 148 -5.34 17.31 2.43
C GLN A 148 -4.87 17.64 1.00
N LYS A 149 -4.58 18.91 0.72
CA LYS A 149 -4.18 19.36 -0.61
C LYS A 149 -2.83 18.80 -1.04
N SER A 150 -1.86 18.75 -0.12
CA SER A 150 -0.55 18.16 -0.41
C SER A 150 -0.65 16.65 -0.68
N PHE A 151 -1.49 15.96 0.09
CA PHE A 151 -1.77 14.54 -0.14
C PHE A 151 -2.37 14.28 -1.53
N GLU A 152 -3.40 15.04 -1.91
CA GLU A 152 -4.03 14.94 -3.24
C GLU A 152 -3.03 15.22 -4.37
N THR A 153 -2.13 16.18 -4.18
CA THR A 153 -1.06 16.49 -5.14
C THR A 153 -0.10 15.31 -5.30
N THR A 154 0.29 14.70 -4.18
CA THR A 154 1.18 13.52 -4.17
C THR A 154 0.51 12.33 -4.85
N LEU A 155 -0.76 12.08 -4.55
CA LEU A 155 -1.55 11.01 -5.16
C LEU A 155 -1.77 11.22 -6.67
N ALA A 156 -2.02 12.46 -7.10
CA ALA A 156 -2.13 12.81 -8.51
C ALA A 156 -0.81 12.57 -9.26
N GLY A 157 0.33 12.89 -8.63
CA GLY A 157 1.65 12.59 -9.16
C GLY A 157 1.89 11.08 -9.34
N TYR A 158 1.47 10.29 -8.36
CA TYR A 158 1.51 8.83 -8.42
C TYR A 158 0.71 8.27 -9.60
N PHE A 159 -0.56 8.66 -9.74
CA PHE A 159 -1.40 8.20 -10.85
C PHE A 159 -0.87 8.65 -12.21
N SER A 160 -0.38 9.90 -12.31
CA SER A 160 0.16 10.43 -13.55
C SER A 160 1.41 9.68 -14.02
N SER A 161 2.26 9.24 -13.07
CA SER A 161 3.46 8.46 -13.36
C SER A 161 3.15 7.07 -13.91
N ILE A 162 1.99 6.51 -13.55
CA ILE A 162 1.53 5.20 -14.02
C ILE A 162 0.85 5.34 -15.40
N ASN A 163 -0.04 6.32 -15.56
CA ASN A 163 -0.82 6.50 -16.78
C ASN A 163 0.01 6.96 -18.00
N GLN A 164 1.22 7.50 -17.81
CA GLN A 164 2.14 7.76 -18.93
C GLN A 164 2.55 6.48 -19.69
N ARG A 165 2.31 5.29 -19.10
CA ARG A 165 2.41 3.98 -19.75
C ARG A 165 1.27 3.74 -20.76
N GLU A 166 0.04 4.19 -20.48
CA GLU A 166 -1.15 3.93 -21.33
C GLU A 166 -1.07 4.61 -22.70
N LYS A 167 -0.29 5.70 -22.82
CA LYS A 167 -0.20 6.48 -24.07
C LYS A 167 0.83 5.96 -25.07
N LEU A 168 1.52 4.85 -24.80
CA LEU A 168 2.39 4.18 -25.77
C LEU A 168 1.53 3.20 -26.59
N PRO A 169 1.27 3.44 -27.88
CA PRO A 169 0.44 2.55 -28.69
C PRO A 169 1.15 1.21 -28.91
N MET A 170 0.51 0.13 -28.47
CA MET A 170 0.81 -1.23 -28.91
C MET A 170 0.31 -1.40 -30.35
N GLY A 171 1.24 -1.32 -31.30
CA GLY A 171 1.20 -1.99 -32.61
C GLY A 171 0.01 -1.73 -33.52
N SER A 172 0.20 -0.84 -34.50
CA SER A 172 -0.42 -0.98 -35.83
C SER A 172 0.66 -0.88 -36.89
N ASN A 173 0.85 -1.97 -37.62
CA ASN A 173 1.68 -2.03 -38.83
C ASN A 173 1.25 -0.95 -39.81
N GLU A 174 2.13 -0.03 -40.18
CA GLU A 174 2.06 0.61 -41.49
C GLU A 174 3.43 1.18 -41.93
N LYS A 175 3.79 0.84 -43.16
CA LYS A 175 5.06 1.16 -43.83
C LYS A 175 5.16 2.66 -44.11
N ALA A 176 6.20 3.36 -43.62
CA ALA A 176 6.68 4.58 -44.26
C ALA A 176 8.14 4.95 -43.89
N LYS A 177 9.00 4.97 -44.92
CA LYS A 177 10.19 5.80 -45.19
C LYS A 177 11.05 6.36 -44.03
N ARG A 178 12.34 6.00 -44.07
CA ARG A 178 13.46 6.72 -43.41
C ARG A 178 13.57 8.17 -43.89
N PRO A 179 14.01 9.09 -43.01
CA PRO A 179 15.28 9.76 -43.26
C PRO A 179 16.21 9.79 -42.04
N ALA A 180 17.46 10.19 -42.30
CA ALA A 180 18.64 9.99 -41.48
C ALA A 180 18.87 11.06 -40.38
N LEU A 181 19.55 10.60 -39.32
CA LEU A 181 20.44 11.28 -38.36
C LEU A 181 20.06 12.66 -37.79
N SER A 182 19.76 12.65 -36.49
CA SER A 182 20.46 13.50 -35.52
C SER A 182 20.55 12.79 -34.17
N ASP A 183 21.76 12.35 -33.82
CA ASP A 183 22.14 11.77 -32.54
C ASP A 183 21.97 12.79 -31.41
N SER A 184 21.18 12.42 -30.40
CA SER A 184 21.34 12.76 -28.97
C SER A 184 20.03 12.50 -28.19
N THR A 185 19.47 11.30 -28.30
CA THR A 185 18.48 10.86 -27.32
C THR A 185 19.20 10.07 -26.24
N SER A 186 19.45 10.73 -25.10
CA SER A 186 19.63 10.04 -23.84
C SER A 186 18.49 9.03 -23.70
N HIS A 187 18.81 7.74 -23.79
CA HIS A 187 17.94 6.67 -23.33
C HIS A 187 17.80 6.82 -21.80
N GLU A 188 17.01 7.80 -21.36
CA GLU A 188 16.47 7.77 -20.01
C GLU A 188 15.55 6.55 -19.99
N ASN A 189 16.03 5.47 -19.37
CA ASN A 189 15.22 4.30 -19.04
C ASN A 189 13.93 4.80 -18.41
N LYS A 190 12.84 4.78 -19.19
CA LYS A 190 11.55 5.29 -18.78
C LYS A 190 11.08 4.41 -17.64
N LYS A 191 11.15 4.91 -16.40
CA LYS A 191 10.83 4.16 -15.18
C LYS A 191 9.44 3.54 -15.33
N GLU A 192 9.35 2.22 -15.25
CA GLU A 192 8.10 1.51 -15.48
C GLU A 192 7.19 1.59 -14.25
N GLY A 193 6.46 2.70 -14.14
CA GLY A 193 5.45 2.93 -13.11
C GLY A 193 5.97 3.59 -11.84
N ALA A 194 5.18 3.48 -10.76
CA ALA A 194 5.40 4.22 -9.54
C ALA A 194 5.16 3.35 -8.30
N ALA A 195 5.79 3.72 -7.20
CA ALA A 195 5.56 3.13 -5.88
C ALA A 195 5.07 4.20 -4.91
N PHE A 196 4.10 3.86 -4.06
CA PHE A 196 3.60 4.73 -3.01
C PHE A 196 3.93 4.11 -1.64
N LEU A 197 4.77 4.78 -0.86
CA LEU A 197 5.07 4.39 0.52
C LEU A 197 4.03 5.04 1.43
N ALA A 198 3.16 4.20 1.98
CA ALA A 198 1.93 4.53 2.68
C ALA A 198 2.02 4.18 4.16
N VAL A 199 1.12 4.74 4.98
CA VAL A 199 0.95 4.34 6.39
C VAL A 199 -0.43 3.72 6.56
N TYR A 200 -0.54 2.64 7.35
CA TYR A 200 -1.88 2.10 7.68
C TYR A 200 -2.71 3.15 8.41
N ARG A 201 -4.00 3.21 8.08
CA ARG A 201 -4.92 4.23 8.59
C ARG A 201 -4.45 5.66 8.26
N GLY A 202 -3.55 5.79 7.29
CA GLY A 202 -3.25 7.03 6.61
C GLY A 202 -4.34 7.35 5.59
N LYS A 203 -4.25 8.52 4.98
CA LYS A 203 -5.24 9.03 4.01
C LYS A 203 -5.36 8.11 2.80
N ILE A 204 -4.26 7.45 2.42
CA ILE A 204 -4.27 6.50 1.30
C ILE A 204 -5.04 5.21 1.59
N SER A 205 -5.23 4.87 2.86
CA SER A 205 -5.95 3.66 3.29
C SER A 205 -7.47 3.84 3.31
N GLU A 206 -7.98 5.06 3.08
CA GLU A 206 -9.39 5.42 3.29
C GLU A 206 -10.02 5.93 1.99
N GLY A 207 -11.04 5.22 1.50
CA GLY A 207 -11.94 5.71 0.44
C GLY A 207 -11.33 5.85 -0.96
N ILE A 208 -10.07 5.47 -1.17
CA ILE A 208 -9.42 5.49 -2.50
C ILE A 208 -9.49 4.11 -3.13
N ASP A 209 -10.04 4.07 -4.34
CA ASP A 209 -10.05 2.88 -5.18
C ASP A 209 -8.85 2.87 -6.14
N PHE A 210 -8.16 1.74 -6.19
CA PHE A 210 -7.02 1.53 -7.06
C PHE A 210 -7.40 0.56 -8.17
N SER A 211 -7.59 1.10 -9.37
CA SER A 211 -7.75 0.28 -10.57
C SER A 211 -6.52 -0.60 -10.83
N TYR A 212 -6.69 -1.62 -11.66
CA TYR A 212 -5.68 -2.67 -11.91
C TYR A 212 -4.24 -2.18 -12.06
N GLU A 213 -3.98 -1.19 -12.92
CA GLU A 213 -2.62 -0.65 -13.14
C GLU A 213 -2.09 0.20 -11.97
N LYS A 214 -2.98 0.74 -11.14
CA LYS A 214 -2.63 1.66 -10.06
C LYS A 214 -2.18 0.94 -8.78
N ALA A 215 -2.37 -0.36 -8.65
CA ALA A 215 -1.89 -1.15 -7.51
C ALA A 215 -1.71 -2.63 -7.91
N ARG A 216 -0.77 -2.90 -8.81
CA ARG A 216 -0.43 -4.25 -9.28
C ARG A 216 0.21 -5.11 -8.18
N ALA A 217 0.85 -4.47 -7.20
CA ALA A 217 1.27 -5.12 -5.96
C ALA A 217 0.96 -4.22 -4.75
N VAL A 218 0.53 -4.87 -3.67
CA VAL A 218 0.40 -4.27 -2.35
C VAL A 218 1.32 -5.04 -1.41
N VAL A 219 2.28 -4.35 -0.81
CA VAL A 219 3.21 -4.89 0.18
C VAL A 219 2.81 -4.32 1.54
N SER A 220 2.60 -5.20 2.51
CA SER A 220 2.16 -4.82 3.85
C SER A 220 3.22 -5.21 4.87
N PHE A 221 3.88 -4.22 5.47
CA PHE A 221 4.82 -4.43 6.57
C PHE A 221 4.11 -4.30 7.91
N PHE A 222 4.24 -5.28 8.80
CA PHE A 222 3.66 -5.24 10.13
C PHE A 222 4.75 -5.34 11.19
N LEU A 223 4.57 -4.65 12.31
CA LEU A 223 5.38 -4.91 13.49
C LEU A 223 4.89 -6.21 14.12
N SER A 224 5.81 -7.14 14.37
CA SER A 224 5.52 -8.27 15.23
C SER A 224 5.64 -7.84 16.69
N LEU A 225 4.73 -8.32 17.53
CA LEU A 225 4.71 -8.07 18.98
C LEU A 225 5.62 -9.03 19.78
N ASN A 226 6.40 -9.87 19.10
CA ASN A 226 7.32 -10.82 19.73
C ASN A 226 8.60 -10.15 20.25
#